data_AF-A0A1B6YH92-F1
#
_entry.id   AF-A0A1B6YH92-F1
#
_cell.length_a   1.000
_cell.length_b   1.000
_cell.length_c   1.000
_cell.angle_alpha   90.00
_cell.angle_beta   90.00
_cell.angle_gamma   90.00
#
_symmetry.space_group_name_H-M   'P 1'
#
loop_
_entity.id
_entity.type
_entity.pdbx_description
1 polymer ?
#
loop_
_entity_poly.entity_id
_entity_poly.type
_entity_poly.pdbx_seq_one_letter_code
_entity_poly.pdbx_strand_id
1 'polypeptide(L)'
;MDRFEIHVFEGAFENNLDAIATKLTSGFTFTFIDPTGWNIRNEDVFRFLRDQKGEFMLNFMSDHINRHAEYPEVEASFGRFLADAEWADDFARLPAEWGNEKKMLHLMKSAMRTNKVATYLPDFSIMVPRRERVKMRLILGTHSAAGLEVFRDVQEKVEKQEIEMRHNLRTGENPQVFLFSSADLAEIEQDRKGVGCKAYRSQAESIIVEYLVGREYAFPGLLINLAMEAVPIRRTQLNKLLIDMRDREIIGFTLPERKRVPQSDTRITLTLAI
;
A
#
# COMPACT_ATOMS: atom_id res chain seq x y z
N MET A 1 -9.93 -24.28 24.51
CA MET A 1 -10.93 -23.67 23.59
C MET A 1 -10.75 -22.18 23.73
N ASP A 2 -10.15 -21.55 22.73
CA ASP A 2 -10.00 -20.09 22.72
C ASP A 2 -11.40 -19.50 22.54
N ARG A 3 -11.81 -18.72 23.54
CA ARG A 3 -13.16 -18.15 23.62
C ARG A 3 -13.13 -16.83 22.83
N PHE A 4 -13.77 -16.78 21.67
CA PHE A 4 -13.96 -15.53 20.95
C PHE A 4 -14.95 -14.66 21.72
N GLU A 5 -14.56 -13.41 22.00
CA GLU A 5 -15.43 -12.39 22.60
C GLU A 5 -15.85 -11.42 21.50
N ILE A 6 -17.15 -11.16 21.40
CA ILE A 6 -17.73 -10.24 20.42
C ILE A 6 -18.43 -9.12 21.17
N HIS A 7 -18.03 -7.89 20.88
CA HIS A 7 -18.66 -6.68 21.39
C HIS A 7 -19.23 -5.89 20.23
N VAL A 8 -20.48 -5.46 20.36
CA VAL A 8 -21.18 -4.62 19.37
C VAL A 8 -21.41 -3.26 20.01
N PHE A 9 -21.03 -2.21 19.27
CA PHE A 9 -21.21 -0.82 19.67
C PHE A 9 -22.10 -0.15 18.63
N GLU A 10 -23.19 0.46 19.08
CA GLU A 10 -24.14 1.13 18.20
C GLU A 10 -23.76 2.61 18.03
N GLY A 11 -24.00 3.15 16.82
CA GLY A 11 -23.75 4.55 16.48
C GLY A 11 -22.47 4.77 15.68
N ALA A 12 -22.05 6.04 15.58
CA ALA A 12 -20.83 6.41 14.85
C ALA A 12 -19.60 5.79 15.51
N PHE A 13 -18.64 5.34 14.69
CA PHE A 13 -17.41 4.69 15.15
C PHE A 13 -16.64 5.60 16.12
N GLU A 14 -16.54 6.87 15.79
CA GLU A 14 -15.77 7.87 16.51
C GLU A 14 -16.37 8.21 17.88
N ASN A 15 -17.67 7.91 18.09
CA ASN A 15 -18.33 8.07 19.38
C ASN A 15 -18.05 6.89 20.32
N ASN A 16 -17.51 5.78 19.80
CA ASN A 16 -17.32 4.53 20.53
C ASN A 16 -15.85 4.19 20.78
N LEU A 17 -14.89 5.03 20.37
CA LEU A 17 -13.45 4.74 20.43
C LEU A 17 -12.97 4.38 21.84
N ASP A 18 -13.38 5.15 22.86
CA ASP A 18 -13.00 4.88 24.26
C ASP A 18 -13.59 3.55 24.75
N ALA A 19 -14.86 3.28 24.43
CA ALA A 19 -15.52 2.04 24.80
C ALA A 19 -14.87 0.83 24.12
N ILE A 20 -14.46 0.95 22.85
CA ILE A 20 -13.69 -0.05 22.13
C ILE A 20 -12.33 -0.25 22.81
N ALA A 21 -11.60 0.84 23.11
CA ALA A 21 -10.29 0.78 23.75
C ALA A 21 -10.32 0.04 25.10
N THR A 22 -11.38 0.20 25.91
CA THR A 22 -11.52 -0.55 27.18
C THR A 22 -11.64 -2.06 27.00
N LYS A 23 -12.04 -2.54 25.82
CA LYS A 23 -12.07 -3.98 25.49
C LYS A 23 -10.73 -4.48 24.96
N LEU A 24 -9.89 -3.59 24.43
CA LEU A 24 -8.56 -3.88 23.91
C LEU A 24 -7.51 -3.84 25.04
N THR A 25 -7.68 -4.71 26.02
CA THR A 25 -6.89 -4.66 27.27
C THR A 25 -5.40 -4.98 27.11
N SER A 26 -5.04 -5.82 26.14
CA SER A 26 -3.65 -6.11 25.79
C SER A 26 -3.54 -6.81 24.43
N GLY A 27 -2.33 -6.77 23.86
CA GLY A 27 -1.99 -7.51 22.65
C GLY A 27 -1.94 -6.66 21.39
N PHE A 28 -1.72 -7.34 20.28
CA PHE A 28 -1.72 -6.75 18.95
C PHE A 28 -3.16 -6.51 18.48
N THR A 29 -3.43 -5.33 17.92
CA THR A 29 -4.72 -5.01 17.32
C THR A 29 -4.60 -4.96 15.80
N PHE A 30 -5.60 -5.49 15.11
CA PHE A 30 -5.78 -5.26 13.68
C PHE A 30 -7.13 -4.58 13.46
N THR A 31 -7.11 -3.32 13.02
CA THR A 31 -8.33 -2.52 12.84
C THR A 31 -8.67 -2.41 11.37
N PHE A 32 -9.81 -2.98 10.95
CA PHE A 32 -10.33 -2.77 9.60
C PHE A 32 -11.33 -1.61 9.61
N ILE A 33 -11.10 -0.61 8.77
CA ILE A 33 -11.92 0.60 8.66
C ILE A 33 -12.49 0.66 7.24
N ASP A 34 -13.81 0.50 7.13
CA ASP A 34 -14.56 0.60 5.88
C ASP A 34 -15.58 1.74 5.98
N PRO A 35 -15.18 2.97 5.68
CA PRO A 35 -16.04 4.11 5.90
C PRO A 35 -17.10 4.25 4.81
N THR A 36 -18.34 4.53 5.24
CA THR A 36 -19.41 4.93 4.35
C THR A 36 -19.25 6.42 4.01
N GLY A 37 -18.44 6.72 2.99
CA GLY A 37 -18.14 8.10 2.56
C GLY A 37 -16.98 8.74 3.33
N TRP A 38 -16.93 10.09 3.35
CA TRP A 38 -15.78 10.86 3.85
C TRP A 38 -16.04 11.65 5.14
N ASN A 39 -17.21 11.48 5.75
CA ASN A 39 -17.56 12.20 6.97
C ASN A 39 -17.02 11.51 8.23
N ILE A 40 -15.72 11.21 8.24
CA ILE A 40 -15.03 10.61 9.38
C ILE A 40 -14.33 11.72 10.16
N ARG A 41 -14.42 11.70 11.50
CA ARG A 41 -13.57 12.55 12.35
C ARG A 41 -12.18 11.94 12.47
N ASN A 42 -11.36 12.12 11.44
CA ASN A 42 -10.08 11.42 11.38
C ASN A 42 -9.07 11.84 12.44
N GLU A 43 -9.21 13.00 13.08
CA GLU A 43 -8.39 13.34 14.25
C GLU A 43 -8.61 12.35 15.41
N ASP A 44 -9.87 12.06 15.74
CA ASP A 44 -10.23 11.10 16.79
C ASP A 44 -9.76 9.68 16.41
N VAL A 45 -9.96 9.30 15.15
CA VAL A 45 -9.54 7.98 14.62
C VAL A 45 -8.02 7.85 14.60
N PHE A 46 -7.29 8.88 14.18
CA PHE A 46 -5.82 8.89 14.17
C PHE A 46 -5.26 8.81 15.59
N ARG A 47 -5.86 9.53 16.55
CA ARG A 47 -5.52 9.38 17.98
C ARG A 47 -5.72 7.93 18.41
N PHE A 48 -6.91 7.38 18.18
CA PHE A 48 -7.22 6.00 18.57
C PHE A 48 -6.21 5.00 17.97
N LEU A 49 -5.99 5.06 16.66
CA LEU A 49 -5.09 4.16 15.94
C LEU A 49 -3.64 4.25 16.41
N ARG A 50 -3.14 5.46 16.64
CA ARG A 50 -1.77 5.69 17.16
C ARG A 50 -1.61 5.15 18.58
N ASP A 51 -2.65 5.29 19.40
CA ASP A 51 -2.61 4.85 20.79
C ASP A 51 -2.77 3.31 20.90
N GLN A 52 -3.25 2.64 19.85
CA GLN A 52 -3.27 1.18 19.75
C GLN A 52 -1.90 0.60 19.36
N LYS A 53 -1.53 -0.53 19.96
CA LYS A 53 -0.33 -1.30 19.58
C LYS A 53 -0.66 -2.25 18.44
N GLY A 54 -0.84 -1.73 17.23
CA GLY A 54 -1.33 -2.55 16.13
C GLY A 54 -1.11 -2.02 14.72
N GLU A 55 -1.86 -2.63 13.82
CA GLU A 55 -1.95 -2.29 12.41
C GLU A 55 -3.41 -1.98 12.05
N PHE A 56 -3.61 -1.27 10.97
CA PHE A 56 -4.95 -1.02 10.45
C PHE A 56 -5.00 -1.16 8.93
N MET A 57 -6.17 -1.49 8.42
CA MET A 57 -6.46 -1.52 7.00
C MET A 57 -7.62 -0.56 6.73
N LEU A 58 -7.37 0.47 5.94
CA LEU A 58 -8.35 1.46 5.53
C LEU A 58 -8.81 1.19 4.11
N ASN A 59 -10.13 1.11 3.91
CA ASN A 59 -10.73 1.15 2.59
C ASN A 59 -10.83 2.60 2.08
N PHE A 60 -9.98 2.94 1.12
CA PHE A 60 -9.98 4.21 0.43
C PHE A 60 -10.85 4.12 -0.84
N MET A 61 -12.09 4.60 -0.72
CA MET A 61 -13.16 4.50 -1.73
C MET A 61 -12.92 5.42 -2.95
N SER A 62 -11.96 5.04 -3.80
CA SER A 62 -11.51 5.79 -4.98
C SER A 62 -12.64 6.19 -5.94
N ASP A 63 -13.66 5.35 -6.08
CA ASP A 63 -14.80 5.60 -6.95
C ASP A 63 -15.66 6.80 -6.54
N HIS A 64 -15.66 7.15 -5.25
CA HIS A 64 -16.37 8.32 -4.76
C HIS A 64 -15.59 9.61 -5.02
N ILE A 65 -14.25 9.60 -4.96
CA ILE A 65 -13.40 10.79 -5.19
C ILE A 65 -13.59 11.32 -6.61
N ASN A 66 -13.50 10.42 -7.59
CA ASN A 66 -13.56 10.80 -9.01
C ASN A 66 -14.95 11.35 -9.43
N ARG A 67 -16.00 11.15 -8.63
CA ARG A 67 -17.36 11.65 -8.90
C ARG A 67 -17.71 12.96 -8.19
N HIS A 68 -16.96 13.31 -7.14
CA HIS A 68 -17.37 14.30 -6.15
C HIS A 68 -16.38 15.47 -5.99
N ALA A 69 -15.24 15.46 -6.69
CA ALA A 69 -14.22 16.50 -6.58
C ALA A 69 -14.67 17.91 -7.04
N GLU A 70 -15.83 18.04 -7.67
CA GLU A 70 -16.37 19.33 -8.17
C GLU A 70 -17.47 19.93 -7.25
N TYR A 71 -17.78 19.31 -6.10
CA TYR A 71 -18.88 19.73 -5.22
C TYR A 71 -18.37 20.38 -3.91
N PRO A 72 -18.77 21.62 -3.56
CA PRO A 72 -18.32 22.34 -2.35
C PRO A 72 -18.60 21.61 -1.02
N GLU A 73 -19.67 20.82 -0.91
CA GLU A 73 -19.94 20.00 0.30
C GLU A 73 -18.87 18.93 0.55
N VAL A 74 -18.18 18.51 -0.50
CA VAL A 74 -17.16 17.46 -0.46
C VAL A 74 -15.85 18.05 0.04
N GLU A 75 -15.60 19.34 -0.22
CA GLU A 75 -14.43 20.08 0.24
C GLU A 75 -14.30 20.08 1.79
N ALA A 76 -15.38 20.40 2.49
CA ALA A 76 -15.42 20.37 3.95
C ALA A 76 -15.31 18.95 4.52
N SER A 77 -15.84 17.95 3.81
CA SER A 77 -15.68 16.54 4.18
C SER A 77 -14.23 16.06 3.99
N PHE A 78 -13.53 16.57 2.97
CA PHE A 78 -12.13 16.24 2.72
C PHE A 78 -11.20 16.83 3.76
N GLY A 79 -11.44 18.06 4.25
CA GLY A 79 -10.64 18.61 5.34
C GLY A 79 -10.77 17.79 6.64
N ARG A 80 -12.00 17.40 7.00
CA ARG A 80 -12.24 16.49 8.14
C ARG A 80 -11.62 15.12 7.93
N PHE A 81 -11.71 14.59 6.71
CA PHE A 81 -11.11 13.31 6.33
C PHE A 81 -9.58 13.38 6.32
N LEU A 82 -8.95 14.48 5.94
CA LEU A 82 -7.50 14.60 5.97
C LEU A 82 -6.98 15.00 7.37
N ALA A 83 -7.88 15.37 8.28
CA ALA A 83 -7.54 16.03 9.54
C ALA A 83 -6.63 17.24 9.31
N ASP A 84 -6.90 17.98 8.23
CA ASP A 84 -6.10 19.09 7.74
C ASP A 84 -7.02 20.18 7.19
N ALA A 85 -6.91 21.39 7.75
CA ALA A 85 -7.71 22.54 7.34
C ALA A 85 -7.15 23.23 6.08
N GLU A 86 -5.86 23.05 5.77
CA GLU A 86 -5.16 23.70 4.65
C GLU A 86 -4.97 22.77 3.44
N TRP A 87 -5.61 21.59 3.48
CA TRP A 87 -5.44 20.54 2.48
C TRP A 87 -5.67 20.99 1.03
N ALA A 88 -6.54 21.98 0.80
CA ALA A 88 -6.88 22.48 -0.53
C ALA A 88 -5.68 23.15 -1.21
N ASP A 89 -4.88 23.90 -0.44
CA ASP A 89 -3.67 24.53 -0.95
C ASP A 89 -2.60 23.50 -1.26
N ASP A 90 -2.44 22.48 -0.40
CA ASP A 90 -1.56 21.34 -0.69
C ASP A 90 -2.02 20.57 -1.93
N PHE A 91 -3.32 20.35 -2.07
CA PHE A 91 -3.90 19.70 -3.25
C PHE A 91 -3.59 20.46 -4.56
N ALA A 92 -3.67 21.79 -4.52
CA ALA A 92 -3.38 22.66 -5.65
C ALA A 92 -1.89 22.67 -6.01
N ARG A 93 -0.99 22.53 -5.03
CA ARG A 93 0.47 22.42 -5.24
C ARG A 93 0.90 21.09 -5.84
N LEU A 94 0.09 20.04 -5.73
CA LEU A 94 0.41 18.73 -6.30
C LEU A 94 0.39 18.73 -7.83
N PRO A 95 1.21 17.89 -8.48
CA PRO A 95 1.38 17.90 -9.93
C PRO A 95 0.04 17.82 -10.70
N ALA A 96 -0.11 18.64 -11.74
CA ALA A 96 -1.38 18.79 -12.46
C ALA A 96 -1.77 17.52 -13.25
N GLU A 97 -0.80 16.70 -13.62
CA GLU A 97 -1.01 15.42 -14.30
C GLU A 97 -1.51 14.31 -13.38
N TRP A 98 -1.53 14.53 -12.06
CA TRP A 98 -2.10 13.58 -11.10
C TRP A 98 -3.63 13.73 -11.07
N GLY A 99 -4.33 12.62 -11.30
CA GLY A 99 -5.77 12.55 -11.06
C GLY A 99 -6.10 12.76 -9.58
N ASN A 100 -7.33 13.20 -9.30
CA ASN A 100 -7.81 13.56 -7.96
C ASN A 100 -7.62 12.42 -6.94
N GLU A 101 -7.90 11.18 -7.34
CA GLU A 101 -7.65 9.99 -6.51
C GLU A 101 -6.20 9.92 -6.00
N LYS A 102 -5.23 10.13 -6.90
CA LYS A 102 -3.80 10.06 -6.56
C LYS A 102 -3.39 11.20 -5.63
N LYS A 103 -3.89 12.41 -5.89
CA LYS A 103 -3.65 13.58 -5.03
C LYS A 103 -4.21 13.36 -3.62
N MET A 104 -5.47 12.93 -3.53
CA MET A 104 -6.12 12.66 -2.25
C MET A 104 -5.45 11.51 -1.48
N LEU A 105 -5.05 10.44 -2.17
CA LEU A 105 -4.31 9.35 -1.55
C LEU A 105 -2.97 9.83 -0.99
N HIS A 106 -2.27 10.69 -1.73
CA HIS A 106 -1.02 11.29 -1.28
C HIS A 106 -1.23 12.12 -0.01
N LEU A 107 -2.20 13.04 0.00
CA LEU A 107 -2.51 13.86 1.16
C LEU A 107 -2.91 13.02 2.37
N MET A 108 -3.75 12.00 2.18
CA MET A 108 -4.16 11.09 3.25
C MET A 108 -2.94 10.40 3.89
N LYS A 109 -2.06 9.84 3.07
CA LYS A 109 -0.85 9.19 3.58
C LYS A 109 0.08 10.18 4.28
N SER A 110 0.19 11.40 3.77
CA SER A 110 0.97 12.48 4.40
C SER A 110 0.38 12.88 5.75
N ALA A 111 -0.95 12.99 5.87
CA ALA A 111 -1.63 13.26 7.13
C ALA A 111 -1.42 12.15 8.16
N MET A 112 -1.56 10.88 7.76
CA MET A 112 -1.30 9.71 8.62
C MET A 112 0.15 9.68 9.14
N ARG A 113 1.14 10.02 8.29
CA ARG A 113 2.55 10.11 8.70
C ARG A 113 2.79 11.26 9.66
N THR A 114 2.24 12.44 9.37
CA THR A 114 2.38 13.64 10.21
C THR A 114 1.80 13.39 11.61
N ASN A 115 0.66 12.70 11.68
CA ASN A 115 0.02 12.29 12.93
C ASN A 115 0.62 11.03 13.56
N LYS A 116 1.70 10.48 12.98
CA LYS A 116 2.43 9.29 13.45
C LYS A 116 1.55 8.06 13.63
N VAL A 117 0.52 7.92 12.79
CA VAL A 117 -0.44 6.81 12.84
C VAL A 117 0.17 5.51 12.31
N ALA A 118 1.13 5.61 11.38
CA ALA A 118 1.88 4.48 10.83
C ALA A 118 3.26 4.93 10.34
N THR A 119 4.21 4.00 10.26
CA THR A 119 5.51 4.23 9.60
C THR A 119 5.41 3.96 8.10
N TYR A 120 4.75 2.86 7.73
CA TYR A 120 4.59 2.40 6.37
C TYR A 120 3.10 2.40 5.99
N LEU A 121 2.80 2.89 4.79
CA LEU A 121 1.46 2.97 4.24
C LEU A 121 1.39 2.36 2.83
N PRO A 122 1.74 1.07 2.64
CA PRO A 122 1.56 0.41 1.35
C PRO A 122 0.08 0.31 1.02
N ASP A 123 -0.22 0.31 -0.27
CA ASP A 123 -1.58 0.17 -0.75
C ASP A 123 -1.65 -0.59 -2.07
N PHE A 124 -2.85 -1.04 -2.42
CA PHE A 124 -3.15 -1.63 -3.72
C PHE A 124 -4.61 -1.41 -4.14
N SER A 125 -4.85 -1.46 -5.45
CA SER A 125 -6.18 -1.31 -6.03
C SER A 125 -6.93 -2.64 -6.05
N ILE A 126 -8.24 -2.57 -5.80
CA ILE A 126 -9.22 -3.61 -6.10
C ILE A 126 -10.06 -3.13 -7.28
N MET A 127 -10.20 -3.93 -8.34
CA MET A 127 -10.96 -3.54 -9.52
C MET A 127 -12.45 -3.91 -9.37
N VAL A 128 -13.29 -3.23 -10.14
CA VAL A 128 -14.67 -3.66 -10.35
C VAL A 128 -14.63 -4.98 -11.14
N PRO A 129 -15.26 -6.08 -10.67
CA PRO A 129 -15.10 -7.39 -11.30
C PRO A 129 -15.35 -7.40 -12.82
N ARG A 130 -16.40 -6.71 -13.27
CA ARG A 130 -16.81 -6.68 -14.69
C ARG A 130 -16.33 -5.46 -15.48
N ARG A 131 -15.56 -4.55 -14.90
CA ARG A 131 -15.14 -3.30 -15.58
C ARG A 131 -13.67 -3.03 -15.36
N GLU A 132 -13.01 -2.40 -16.33
CA GLU A 132 -11.61 -1.98 -16.18
C GLU A 132 -11.53 -0.64 -15.43
N ARG A 133 -11.93 -0.67 -14.16
CA ARG A 133 -12.01 0.50 -13.28
C ARG A 133 -11.68 0.10 -11.85
N VAL A 134 -10.89 0.91 -11.16
CA VAL A 134 -10.60 0.74 -9.72
C VAL A 134 -11.89 1.00 -8.94
N LYS A 135 -12.30 0.04 -8.10
CA LYS A 135 -13.42 0.20 -7.17
C LYS A 135 -12.97 0.95 -5.94
N MET A 136 -11.86 0.50 -5.36
CA MET A 136 -11.31 1.01 -4.12
C MET A 136 -9.83 0.69 -4.00
N ARG A 137 -9.15 1.33 -3.05
CA ARG A 137 -7.79 0.99 -2.65
C ARG A 137 -7.77 0.58 -1.20
N LEU A 138 -7.02 -0.46 -0.89
CA LEU A 138 -6.78 -0.88 0.49
C LEU A 138 -5.42 -0.34 0.92
N ILE A 139 -5.39 0.42 2.01
CA ILE A 139 -4.16 0.99 2.60
C ILE A 139 -3.91 0.27 3.93
N LEU A 140 -2.76 -0.38 4.07
CA LEU A 140 -2.30 -0.89 5.36
C LEU A 140 -1.50 0.20 6.06
N GLY A 141 -1.82 0.51 7.31
CA GLY A 141 -0.93 1.23 8.20
C GLY A 141 -0.21 0.28 9.14
N THR A 142 1.13 0.30 9.11
CA THR A 142 1.97 -0.53 9.97
C THR A 142 3.24 0.21 10.42
N HIS A 143 3.72 -0.11 11.61
CA HIS A 143 5.06 0.26 12.08
C HIS A 143 6.10 -0.85 11.85
N SER A 144 5.68 -2.00 11.34
CA SER A 144 6.50 -3.21 11.21
C SER A 144 6.93 -3.46 9.76
N ALA A 145 8.23 -3.64 9.55
CA ALA A 145 8.76 -4.12 8.28
C ALA A 145 8.24 -5.51 7.90
N ALA A 146 7.92 -6.35 8.91
CA ALA A 146 7.31 -7.65 8.69
C ALA A 146 5.85 -7.52 8.22
N GLY A 147 5.09 -6.56 8.77
CA GLY A 147 3.72 -6.27 8.32
C GLY A 147 3.68 -5.84 6.85
N LEU A 148 4.61 -4.98 6.45
CA LEU A 148 4.80 -4.56 5.06
C LEU A 148 5.12 -5.74 4.12
N GLU A 149 5.97 -6.67 4.54
CA GLU A 149 6.31 -7.86 3.77
C GLU A 149 5.10 -8.80 3.61
N VAL A 150 4.40 -9.10 4.71
CA VAL A 150 3.17 -9.90 4.70
C VAL A 150 2.12 -9.27 3.78
N PHE A 151 1.98 -7.95 3.80
CA PHE A 151 1.05 -7.24 2.92
C PHE A 151 1.33 -7.49 1.44
N ARG A 152 2.60 -7.37 1.01
CA ARG A 152 2.97 -7.59 -0.41
C ARG A 152 2.84 -9.05 -0.82
N ASP A 153 3.09 -9.99 0.10
CA ASP A 153 2.86 -11.43 -0.12
C ASP A 153 1.37 -11.76 -0.27
N VAL A 154 0.51 -11.16 0.55
CA VAL A 154 -0.95 -11.33 0.46
C VAL A 154 -1.49 -10.65 -0.79
N GLN A 155 -1.02 -9.46 -1.13
CA GLN A 155 -1.41 -8.73 -2.34
C GLN A 155 -1.21 -9.58 -3.59
N GLU A 156 -0.05 -10.21 -3.77
CA GLU A 156 0.20 -11.08 -4.94
C GLU A 156 -0.83 -12.20 -5.05
N LYS A 157 -1.25 -12.79 -3.92
CA LYS A 157 -2.26 -13.85 -3.90
C LYS A 157 -3.65 -13.31 -4.26
N VAL A 158 -4.01 -12.14 -3.73
CA VAL A 158 -5.29 -11.48 -4.00
C VAL A 158 -5.39 -11.07 -5.47
N GLU A 159 -4.35 -10.47 -6.04
CA GLU A 159 -4.31 -10.09 -7.46
C GLU A 159 -4.52 -11.30 -8.37
N LYS A 160 -3.85 -12.43 -8.09
CA LYS A 160 -4.03 -13.67 -8.86
C LYS A 160 -5.48 -14.18 -8.79
N GLN A 161 -6.06 -14.23 -7.59
CA GLN A 161 -7.46 -14.63 -7.41
C GLN A 161 -8.43 -13.70 -8.12
N GLU A 162 -8.16 -12.39 -8.10
CA GLU A 162 -8.96 -11.39 -8.79
C GLU A 162 -8.89 -11.59 -10.31
N ILE A 163 -7.70 -11.79 -10.88
CA ILE A 163 -7.54 -12.04 -12.32
C ILE A 163 -8.30 -13.30 -12.75
N GLU A 164 -8.14 -14.42 -12.02
CA GLU A 164 -8.86 -15.67 -12.28
C GLU A 164 -10.38 -15.48 -12.24
N MET A 165 -10.88 -14.79 -11.21
CA MET A 165 -12.32 -14.49 -11.06
C MET A 165 -12.84 -13.62 -12.21
N ARG A 166 -12.13 -12.54 -12.57
CA ARG A 166 -12.53 -11.63 -13.66
C ARG A 166 -12.51 -12.34 -15.00
N HIS A 167 -11.55 -13.23 -15.23
CA HIS A 167 -11.52 -14.07 -16.41
C HIS A 167 -12.74 -15.00 -16.47
N ASN A 168 -13.05 -15.71 -15.38
CA ASN A 168 -14.21 -16.60 -15.30
C ASN A 168 -15.54 -15.88 -15.54
N LEU A 169 -15.67 -14.64 -15.07
CA LEU A 169 -16.86 -13.82 -15.33
C LEU A 169 -16.99 -13.43 -16.82
N ARG A 170 -15.87 -13.21 -17.52
CA ARG A 170 -15.85 -12.91 -18.96
C ARG A 170 -16.13 -14.15 -19.82
N THR A 171 -15.58 -15.32 -19.45
CA THR A 171 -15.80 -16.59 -20.18
C THR A 171 -17.22 -17.10 -20.03
N GLY A 172 -17.86 -16.90 -18.86
CA GLY A 172 -19.27 -17.21 -18.68
C GLY A 172 -20.21 -16.41 -19.61
N GLU A 173 -19.77 -15.26 -20.11
CA GLU A 173 -20.49 -14.43 -21.08
C GLU A 173 -20.15 -14.77 -22.55
N ASN A 174 -19.01 -15.40 -22.82
CA ASN A 174 -18.56 -15.73 -24.17
C ASN A 174 -17.72 -17.03 -24.17
N PRO A 175 -18.29 -18.19 -24.52
CA PRO A 175 -17.61 -19.48 -24.46
C PRO A 175 -16.68 -19.67 -25.67
N GLN A 176 -15.71 -18.77 -25.83
CA GLN A 176 -14.56 -19.05 -26.70
C GLN A 176 -13.61 -19.98 -25.95
N VAL A 177 -13.21 -21.06 -26.61
CA VAL A 177 -12.18 -21.98 -26.12
C VAL A 177 -10.85 -21.23 -26.13
N PHE A 178 -10.38 -20.82 -24.95
CA PHE A 178 -9.06 -20.23 -24.80
C PHE A 178 -7.99 -21.33 -24.90
N LEU A 179 -6.89 -21.03 -25.60
CA LEU A 179 -5.71 -21.90 -25.75
C LEU A 179 -4.93 -22.11 -24.42
N PHE A 180 -5.21 -21.29 -23.41
CA PHE A 180 -4.52 -21.27 -22.13
C PHE A 180 -5.52 -21.42 -20.99
N SER A 181 -5.09 -22.02 -19.86
CA SER A 181 -5.93 -22.08 -18.67
C SER A 181 -6.08 -20.70 -18.02
N SER A 182 -7.08 -20.53 -17.16
CA SER A 182 -7.23 -19.29 -16.37
C SER A 182 -6.01 -19.00 -15.50
N ALA A 183 -5.31 -20.04 -15.03
CA ALA A 183 -4.10 -19.92 -14.23
C ALA A 183 -2.91 -19.41 -15.07
N ASP A 184 -2.74 -19.93 -16.30
CA ASP A 184 -1.67 -19.48 -17.21
C ASP A 184 -1.87 -18.00 -17.60
N LEU A 185 -3.12 -17.61 -17.86
CA LEU A 185 -3.47 -16.22 -18.16
C LEU A 185 -3.26 -15.30 -16.96
N ALA A 186 -3.58 -15.77 -15.75
CA ALA A 186 -3.30 -15.03 -14.52
C ALA A 186 -1.80 -14.81 -14.32
N GLU A 187 -0.96 -15.79 -14.62
CA GLU A 187 0.49 -15.64 -14.56
C GLU A 187 1.02 -14.62 -15.57
N ILE A 188 0.54 -14.66 -16.81
CA ILE A 188 0.90 -13.69 -17.86
C ILE A 188 0.45 -12.27 -17.46
N GLU A 189 -0.75 -12.11 -16.92
CA GLU A 189 -1.26 -10.80 -16.52
C GLU A 189 -0.56 -10.27 -15.26
N GLN A 190 -0.21 -11.15 -14.32
CA GLN A 190 0.63 -10.83 -13.16
C GLN A 190 2.00 -10.29 -13.60
N ASP A 191 2.65 -10.94 -14.58
CA ASP A 191 3.94 -10.50 -15.13
C ASP A 191 3.84 -9.15 -15.87
N ARG A 192 2.67 -8.86 -16.45
CA ARG A 192 2.43 -7.59 -17.16
C ARG A 192 2.09 -6.44 -16.23
N LYS A 193 1.30 -6.66 -15.18
CA LYS A 193 0.71 -5.57 -14.37
C LYS A 193 0.64 -5.83 -12.85
N GLY A 194 0.86 -7.05 -12.40
CA GLY A 194 0.77 -7.42 -10.98
C GLY A 194 2.06 -7.17 -10.18
N VAL A 195 2.05 -7.60 -8.92
CA VAL A 195 3.19 -7.49 -7.98
C VAL A 195 4.50 -7.97 -8.62
N GLY A 196 5.46 -7.05 -8.70
CA GLY A 196 6.80 -7.29 -9.20
C GLY A 196 6.90 -7.46 -10.73
N CYS A 197 5.91 -6.97 -11.48
CA CYS A 197 6.03 -6.81 -12.93
C CYS A 197 7.22 -5.90 -13.31
N LYS A 198 7.59 -5.91 -14.60
CA LYS A 198 8.74 -5.12 -15.10
C LYS A 198 8.63 -3.63 -14.74
N ALA A 199 7.43 -3.05 -14.85
CA ALA A 199 7.21 -1.63 -14.53
C ALA A 199 7.51 -1.32 -13.05
N TYR A 200 7.02 -2.15 -12.11
CA TYR A 200 7.31 -1.95 -10.69
C TYR A 200 8.77 -2.23 -10.33
N ARG A 201 9.45 -3.16 -11.03
CA ARG A 201 10.90 -3.35 -10.84
C ARG A 201 11.69 -2.12 -11.27
N SER A 202 11.36 -1.52 -12.41
CA SER A 202 12.01 -0.28 -12.87
C SER A 202 11.74 0.88 -11.91
N GLN A 203 10.52 1.02 -11.39
CA GLN A 203 10.23 2.05 -10.38
C GLN A 203 10.97 1.79 -9.06
N ALA A 204 11.02 0.53 -8.60
CA ALA A 204 11.79 0.15 -7.41
C ALA A 204 13.29 0.45 -7.59
N GLU A 205 13.86 0.20 -8.76
CA GLU A 205 15.24 0.57 -9.08
C GLU A 205 15.47 2.08 -8.99
N SER A 206 14.57 2.91 -9.55
CA SER A 206 14.65 4.37 -9.40
C SER A 206 14.60 4.81 -7.94
N ILE A 207 13.70 4.25 -7.13
CA ILE A 207 13.59 4.54 -5.69
C ILE A 207 14.89 4.17 -4.97
N ILE A 208 15.48 3.03 -5.30
CA ILE A 208 16.73 2.56 -4.71
C ILE A 208 17.89 3.50 -5.07
N VAL A 209 17.99 3.90 -6.34
CA VAL A 209 19.03 4.84 -6.79
C VAL A 209 18.86 6.19 -6.11
N GLU A 210 17.66 6.78 -6.13
CA GLU A 210 17.36 8.05 -5.45
C GLU A 210 17.69 7.99 -3.95
N TYR A 211 17.40 6.85 -3.31
CA TYR A 211 17.76 6.64 -1.91
C TYR A 211 19.27 6.48 -1.68
N LEU A 212 20.06 6.07 -2.67
CA LEU A 212 21.52 5.95 -2.54
C LEU A 212 22.26 7.24 -2.91
N VAL A 213 21.66 8.10 -3.74
CA VAL A 213 22.26 9.39 -4.13
C VAL A 213 22.65 10.21 -2.90
N GLY A 214 23.89 10.71 -2.89
CA GLY A 214 24.45 11.52 -1.82
C GLY A 214 24.84 10.75 -0.54
N ARG A 215 24.70 9.43 -0.52
CA ARG A 215 25.09 8.59 0.63
C ARG A 215 26.36 7.80 0.31
N GLU A 216 27.25 7.68 1.29
CA GLU A 216 28.44 6.84 1.17
C GLU A 216 28.04 5.36 1.00
N TYR A 217 27.06 4.91 1.81
CA TYR A 217 26.45 3.60 1.70
C TYR A 217 25.07 3.59 2.38
N ALA A 218 24.29 2.54 2.12
CA ALA A 218 23.08 2.22 2.86
C ALA A 218 23.00 0.74 3.22
N PHE A 219 22.24 0.43 4.28
CA PHE A 219 21.88 -0.94 4.62
C PHE A 219 20.56 -1.34 3.94
N PRO A 220 20.35 -2.64 3.63
CA PRO A 220 19.24 -3.05 2.78
C PRO A 220 17.88 -2.89 3.45
N GLY A 221 17.81 -2.90 4.79
CA GLY A 221 16.55 -2.88 5.53
C GLY A 221 15.63 -1.73 5.13
N LEU A 222 16.08 -0.48 5.31
CA LEU A 222 15.28 0.70 5.01
C LEU A 222 15.04 0.86 3.51
N LEU A 223 16.06 0.61 2.70
CA LEU A 223 16.00 0.65 1.24
C LEU A 223 14.91 -0.29 0.68
N ILE A 224 14.89 -1.54 1.17
CA ILE A 224 13.88 -2.54 0.77
C ILE A 224 12.49 -2.11 1.25
N ASN A 225 12.37 -1.61 2.48
CA ASN A 225 11.07 -1.19 3.02
C ASN A 225 10.50 0.00 2.23
N LEU A 226 11.33 0.98 1.84
CA LEU A 226 10.91 2.11 1.02
C LEU A 226 10.37 1.64 -0.35
N ALA A 227 11.08 0.73 -1.01
CA ALA A 227 10.63 0.18 -2.29
C ALA A 227 9.34 -0.64 -2.15
N MET A 228 9.25 -1.51 -1.12
CA MET A 228 8.02 -2.27 -0.85
C MET A 228 6.85 -1.38 -0.46
N GLU A 229 7.07 -0.25 0.20
CA GLU A 229 5.99 0.68 0.52
C GLU A 229 5.49 1.39 -0.74
N ALA A 230 6.41 1.87 -1.57
CA ALA A 230 6.11 2.72 -2.71
C ALA A 230 5.48 1.97 -3.89
N VAL A 231 5.92 0.72 -4.16
CA VAL A 231 5.44 -0.04 -5.31
C VAL A 231 5.07 -1.48 -4.94
N PRO A 232 4.13 -2.11 -5.67
CA PRO A 232 3.84 -3.54 -5.54
C PRO A 232 5.04 -4.41 -5.91
N ILE A 233 5.88 -4.71 -4.94
CA ILE A 233 7.03 -5.60 -5.09
C ILE A 233 7.31 -6.31 -3.76
N ARG A 234 7.72 -7.59 -3.82
CA ARG A 234 8.04 -8.38 -2.64
C ARG A 234 9.53 -8.30 -2.28
N ARG A 235 9.86 -8.60 -1.02
CA ARG A 235 11.25 -8.70 -0.56
C ARG A 235 12.08 -9.67 -1.41
N THR A 236 11.51 -10.81 -1.78
CA THR A 236 12.20 -11.82 -2.62
C THR A 236 12.52 -11.30 -4.01
N GLN A 237 11.66 -10.46 -4.59
CA GLN A 237 11.87 -9.82 -5.89
C GLN A 237 12.89 -8.68 -5.79
N LEU A 238 12.84 -7.88 -4.72
CA LEU A 238 13.85 -6.85 -4.45
C LEU A 238 15.24 -7.43 -4.23
N ASN A 239 15.36 -8.54 -3.51
CA ASN A 239 16.64 -9.22 -3.35
C ASN A 239 17.25 -9.64 -4.70
N LYS A 240 16.42 -10.13 -5.63
CA LYS A 240 16.86 -10.44 -7.00
C LYS A 240 17.22 -9.18 -7.77
N LEU A 241 16.43 -8.11 -7.63
CA LEU A 241 16.70 -6.82 -8.25
C LEU A 241 18.03 -6.24 -7.79
N LEU A 242 18.37 -6.31 -6.51
CA LEU A 242 19.66 -5.82 -5.99
C LEU A 242 20.85 -6.60 -6.57
N ILE A 243 20.71 -7.92 -6.74
CA ILE A 243 21.74 -8.73 -7.41
C ILE A 243 21.89 -8.31 -8.87
N ASP A 244 20.77 -8.18 -9.59
CA ASP A 244 20.77 -7.75 -10.99
C ASP A 244 21.35 -6.32 -11.17
N MET A 245 21.01 -5.38 -10.30
CA MET A 245 21.57 -4.02 -10.30
C MET A 245 23.08 -4.03 -10.03
N ARG A 246 23.56 -4.94 -9.17
CA ARG A 246 25.01 -5.11 -8.92
C ARG A 246 25.71 -5.69 -10.14
N ASP A 247 25.12 -6.71 -10.75
CA ASP A 247 25.68 -7.36 -11.94
C ASP A 247 25.69 -6.42 -13.15
N ARG A 248 24.78 -5.44 -13.19
CA ARG A 248 24.76 -4.29 -14.12
C ARG A 248 25.64 -3.11 -13.68
N GLU A 249 26.41 -3.25 -12.62
CA GLU A 249 27.32 -2.22 -12.08
C GLU A 249 26.64 -0.89 -11.70
N ILE A 250 25.34 -0.90 -11.38
CA ILE A 250 24.61 0.28 -10.90
C ILE A 250 24.91 0.52 -9.42
N ILE A 251 24.96 -0.57 -8.64
CA ILE A 251 25.28 -0.55 -7.21
C ILE A 251 26.41 -1.52 -6.89
N GLY A 252 27.10 -1.28 -5.79
CA GLY A 252 28.21 -2.10 -5.31
C GLY A 252 27.89 -2.67 -3.93
N PHE A 253 28.20 -3.96 -3.73
CA PHE A 253 28.26 -4.58 -2.41
C PHE A 253 28.99 -5.93 -2.47
N THR A 254 29.53 -6.34 -1.33
CA THR A 254 30.14 -7.67 -1.15
C THR A 254 29.23 -8.56 -0.33
N LEU A 255 29.05 -9.80 -0.78
CA LEU A 255 28.29 -10.81 -0.03
C LEU A 255 29.23 -11.67 0.82
N PRO A 256 28.85 -11.99 2.07
CA PRO A 256 29.56 -12.99 2.86
C PRO A 256 29.59 -14.36 2.17
N GLU A 257 30.56 -15.20 2.53
CA GLU A 257 30.67 -16.56 1.99
C GLU A 257 29.34 -17.32 2.13
N ARG A 258 28.92 -18.01 1.07
CA ARG A 258 27.68 -18.81 0.98
C ARG A 258 26.37 -18.02 0.99
N LYS A 259 26.39 -16.68 1.06
CA LYS A 259 25.18 -15.85 0.94
C LYS A 259 24.90 -15.52 -0.52
N ARG A 260 23.61 -15.57 -0.90
CA ARG A 260 23.13 -15.32 -2.28
C ARG A 260 22.41 -13.99 -2.43
N VAL A 261 22.10 -13.32 -1.32
CA VAL A 261 21.36 -12.05 -1.28
C VAL A 261 21.95 -11.15 -0.19
N PRO A 262 21.81 -9.82 -0.30
CA PRO A 262 22.25 -8.88 0.74
C PRO A 262 21.69 -9.25 2.12
N GLN A 263 22.55 -9.20 3.13
CA GLN A 263 22.18 -9.37 4.54
C GLN A 263 21.92 -8.00 5.18
N SER A 264 21.35 -7.96 6.39
CA SER A 264 20.99 -6.71 7.06
C SER A 264 22.16 -5.73 7.25
N ASP A 265 23.39 -6.24 7.33
CA ASP A 265 24.64 -5.52 7.51
C ASP A 265 25.42 -5.29 6.21
N THR A 266 24.88 -5.72 5.06
CA THR A 266 25.53 -5.53 3.75
C THR A 266 25.50 -4.05 3.37
N ARG A 267 26.67 -3.45 3.20
CA ARG A 267 26.80 -2.06 2.73
C ARG A 267 26.58 -2.01 1.22
N ILE A 268 25.52 -1.32 0.81
CA ILE A 268 25.19 -1.06 -0.58
C ILE A 268 25.64 0.36 -0.92
N THR A 269 26.43 0.50 -1.97
CA THR A 269 26.93 1.78 -2.49
C THR A 269 26.37 2.02 -3.89
N LEU A 270 26.25 3.27 -4.30
CA LEU A 270 26.02 3.60 -5.70
C LEU A 270 27.36 3.51 -6.44
N THR A 271 27.41 2.80 -7.57
CA THR A 271 28.64 2.63 -8.38
C THR A 271 28.71 3.65 -9.52
N LEU A 272 27.56 4.05 -10.05
CA LEU A 272 27.47 5.08 -11.08
C LEU A 272 27.43 6.47 -10.44
N ALA A 273 28.43 7.30 -10.76
CA ALA A 273 28.25 8.74 -10.80
C ALA A 273 27.23 9.02 -11.92
N ILE A 274 26.06 9.56 -11.57
CA ILE A 274 25.09 10.09 -12.52
C ILE A 274 25.72 11.30 -13.23
#